data_AF-A0A512C1T3-F1
#
_entry.id   AF-A0A512C1T3-F1
#
_cell.length_a   1.000
_cell.length_b   1.000
_cell.length_c   1.000
_cell.angle_alpha   90.00
_cell.angle_beta   90.00
_cell.angle_gamma   90.00
#
_symmetry.space_group_name_H-M   'P 1'
#
loop_
_entity.id
_entity.type
_entity.pdbx_description
1 polymer ?
#
loop_
_entity_poly.entity_id
_entity_poly.type
_entity_poly.pdbx_seq_one_letter_code
_entity_poly.pdbx_strand_id
1 'polypeptide(L)'
;MSETPLAWFHLAHAYLHDAATLSAAPKPAGGFYEAPVRFLYFHAIELFLKAYLRLQGIEEAELGSRSYGHHLATLADAAEQRGLLIGKRVWLVCDAARDFDKPTEARYIKTGRRSALPAHKLHEAARELQSRVDQALRINGVLTRRLPDLPIVHPPRPLTVAKAAKLLARKGL
;
A
#
# COMPACT_ATOMS: atom_id res chain seq x y z
N MET A 1 -12.76 22.43 -2.36
CA MET A 1 -11.46 22.23 -1.69
C MET A 1 -10.50 21.74 -2.76
N SER A 2 -9.39 22.42 -3.01
CA SER A 2 -8.41 21.93 -3.99
C SER A 2 -7.76 20.66 -3.47
N GLU A 3 -7.63 19.66 -4.33
CA GLU A 3 -7.03 18.38 -3.98
C GLU A 3 -5.51 18.52 -3.82
N THR A 4 -5.06 18.66 -2.58
CA THR A 4 -3.63 18.77 -2.23
C THR A 4 -2.98 17.40 -2.09
N PRO A 5 -1.65 17.27 -2.27
CA PRO A 5 -0.91 16.04 -2.00
C PRO A 5 -1.19 15.48 -0.59
N LEU A 6 -1.35 16.39 0.39
CA LEU A 6 -1.65 16.05 1.78
C LEU A 6 -3.04 15.43 1.96
N ALA A 7 -4.05 15.91 1.23
CA ALA A 7 -5.40 15.34 1.28
C ALA A 7 -5.41 13.89 0.78
N TRP A 8 -4.74 13.64 -0.35
CA TRP A 8 -4.57 12.30 -0.92
C TRP A 8 -3.82 11.36 0.03
N PHE A 9 -2.73 11.84 0.64
CA PHE A 9 -1.96 11.09 1.63
C PHE A 9 -2.80 10.71 2.86
N HIS A 10 -3.58 11.63 3.41
CA HIS A 10 -4.46 11.34 4.55
C HIS A 10 -5.58 10.36 4.18
N LEU A 11 -6.15 10.47 2.97
CA LEU A 11 -7.14 9.51 2.50
C LEU A 11 -6.53 8.12 2.32
N ALA A 12 -5.34 8.02 1.72
CA ALA A 12 -4.58 6.78 1.61
C ALA A 12 -4.35 6.13 2.97
N HIS A 13 -4.04 6.96 3.98
CA HIS A 13 -3.85 6.50 5.35
C HIS A 13 -5.13 5.93 5.95
N ALA A 14 -6.28 6.58 5.77
CA ALA A 14 -7.55 6.08 6.25
C ALA A 14 -7.86 4.69 5.69
N TYR A 15 -7.68 4.49 4.38
CA TYR A 15 -7.84 3.19 3.74
C TYR A 15 -6.87 2.13 4.27
N LEU A 16 -5.60 2.47 4.49
CA LEU A 16 -4.62 1.57 5.10
C LEU A 16 -5.03 1.17 6.53
N HIS A 17 -5.49 2.13 7.32
CA HIS A 17 -5.96 1.90 8.69
C HIS A 17 -7.18 0.98 8.72
N ASP A 18 -8.17 1.23 7.87
CA ASP A 18 -9.40 0.44 7.84
C ASP A 18 -9.14 -0.97 7.31
N ALA A 19 -8.29 -1.13 6.30
CA ALA A 19 -7.84 -2.42 5.82
C ALA A 19 -7.16 -3.23 6.94
N ALA A 20 -6.27 -2.59 7.70
CA ALA A 20 -5.57 -3.20 8.83
C ALA A 20 -6.53 -3.61 9.95
N THR A 21 -7.50 -2.75 10.27
CA THR A 21 -8.52 -3.00 11.29
C THR A 21 -9.40 -4.18 10.90
N LEU A 22 -9.95 -4.17 9.68
CA LEU A 22 -10.79 -5.26 9.18
C LEU A 22 -10.03 -6.58 9.03
N SER A 23 -8.75 -6.53 8.67
CA SER A 23 -7.91 -7.73 8.59
C SER A 23 -7.66 -8.36 9.95
N ALA A 24 -7.53 -7.55 11.01
CA ALA A 24 -7.26 -8.01 12.37
C ALA A 24 -8.53 -8.41 13.14
N ALA A 25 -9.70 -7.96 12.67
CA ALA A 25 -10.97 -8.28 13.28
C ALA A 25 -11.31 -9.78 13.19
N PRO A 26 -12.00 -10.35 14.20
CA PRO A 26 -12.57 -11.69 14.11
C PRO A 26 -13.46 -11.84 12.88
N LYS A 27 -13.22 -12.90 12.10
CA LYS A 27 -13.98 -13.16 10.87
C LYS A 27 -15.07 -14.19 11.15
N PRO A 28 -16.33 -13.93 10.77
CA PRO A 28 -17.39 -14.93 10.82
C PRO A 28 -17.04 -16.18 9.99
N ALA A 29 -17.68 -17.31 10.29
CA ALA A 29 -17.55 -18.50 9.47
C ALA A 29 -18.18 -18.29 8.08
N GLY A 30 -17.42 -18.59 7.03
CA GLY A 30 -17.85 -18.43 5.64
C GLY A 30 -17.63 -17.02 5.09
N GLY A 31 -18.05 -16.77 3.84
CA GLY A 31 -17.99 -15.46 3.18
C GLY A 31 -16.65 -15.10 2.55
N PHE A 32 -16.60 -13.90 1.94
CA PHE A 32 -15.46 -13.38 1.17
C PHE A 32 -14.77 -12.21 1.88
N TYR A 33 -14.63 -12.26 3.21
CA TYR A 33 -14.13 -11.15 4.05
C TYR A 33 -12.70 -10.69 3.71
N GLU A 34 -11.90 -11.50 3.02
CA GLU A 34 -10.58 -11.07 2.53
C GLU A 34 -10.66 -10.16 1.30
N ALA A 35 -11.69 -10.30 0.47
CA ALA A 35 -11.83 -9.50 -0.73
C ALA A 35 -11.92 -7.98 -0.45
N PRO A 36 -12.78 -7.49 0.49
CA PRO A 36 -12.83 -6.08 0.82
C PRO A 36 -11.53 -5.58 1.46
N VAL A 37 -10.91 -6.36 2.37
CA VAL A 37 -9.62 -6.02 2.98
C VAL A 37 -8.55 -5.77 1.91
N ARG A 38 -8.45 -6.68 0.94
CA ARG A 38 -7.47 -6.57 -0.16
C ARG A 38 -7.76 -5.37 -1.06
N PHE A 39 -9.03 -5.12 -1.37
CA PHE A 39 -9.44 -3.93 -2.13
C PHE A 39 -8.99 -2.64 -1.44
N LEU A 40 -9.22 -2.51 -0.13
CA LEU A 40 -8.80 -1.34 0.64
C LEU A 40 -7.28 -1.14 0.62
N TYR A 41 -6.49 -2.21 0.72
CA TYR A 41 -5.04 -2.10 0.59
C TYR A 41 -4.58 -1.65 -0.80
N PHE A 42 -5.15 -2.21 -1.86
CA PHE A 42 -4.84 -1.77 -3.22
C PHE A 42 -5.15 -0.30 -3.42
N HIS A 43 -6.30 0.15 -2.91
CA HIS A 43 -6.69 1.54 -3.02
C HIS A 43 -5.78 2.47 -2.19
N ALA A 44 -5.38 2.07 -0.98
CA ALA A 44 -4.38 2.81 -0.21
C ALA A 44 -3.06 2.96 -0.97
N ILE A 45 -2.57 1.89 -1.61
CA ILE A 45 -1.35 1.91 -2.45
C ILE A 45 -1.49 2.89 -3.62
N GLU A 46 -2.60 2.82 -4.35
CA GLU A 46 -2.92 3.76 -5.44
C GLU A 46 -2.87 5.22 -4.97
N LEU A 47 -3.53 5.51 -3.85
CA LEU A 47 -3.63 6.85 -3.31
C LEU A 47 -2.29 7.39 -2.79
N PHE A 48 -1.42 6.56 -2.20
CA PHE A 48 -0.07 6.99 -1.81
C PHE A 48 0.76 7.38 -3.04
N LEU A 49 0.73 6.58 -4.10
CA LEU A 49 1.45 6.89 -5.35
C LEU A 49 0.92 8.18 -5.97
N LYS A 50 -0.39 8.35 -6.03
CA LYS A 50 -1.02 9.58 -6.53
C LYS A 50 -0.71 10.79 -5.65
N ALA A 51 -0.66 10.65 -4.33
CA ALA A 51 -0.23 11.71 -3.43
C ALA A 51 1.19 12.19 -3.75
N TYR A 52 2.12 11.26 -4.02
CA TYR A 52 3.48 11.63 -4.46
C TYR A 52 3.47 12.32 -5.82
N LEU A 53 2.76 11.81 -6.81
CA LEU A 53 2.70 12.44 -8.14
C LEU A 53 2.06 13.83 -8.09
N ARG A 54 1.04 14.04 -7.25
CA ARG A 54 0.50 15.37 -6.95
C ARG A 54 1.57 16.29 -6.35
N LEU A 55 2.39 15.77 -5.43
CA LEU A 55 3.51 16.53 -4.84
C LEU A 55 4.53 16.96 -5.92
N GLN A 56 4.71 16.14 -6.95
CA GLN A 56 5.58 16.44 -8.10
C GLN A 56 4.90 17.32 -9.17
N GLY A 57 3.71 17.88 -8.89
CA GLY A 57 3.03 18.82 -9.77
C GLY A 57 2.12 18.21 -10.83
N ILE A 58 1.93 16.89 -10.86
CA ILE A 58 0.98 16.24 -11.79
C ILE A 58 -0.45 16.61 -11.38
N GLU A 59 -1.29 17.04 -12.32
CA GLU A 59 -2.66 17.47 -12.02
C GLU A 59 -3.61 16.29 -11.77
N GLU A 60 -4.68 16.53 -11.03
CA GLU A 60 -5.73 15.54 -10.73
C GLU A 60 -6.34 14.95 -12.01
N ALA A 61 -6.66 15.80 -12.99
CA ALA A 61 -7.23 15.36 -14.26
C ALA A 61 -6.30 14.38 -15.00
N GLU A 62 -4.99 14.58 -14.90
CA GLU A 62 -3.99 13.67 -15.45
C GLU A 62 -3.95 12.35 -14.66
N LEU A 63 -3.99 12.40 -13.33
CA LEU A 63 -4.03 11.20 -12.48
C LEU A 63 -5.33 10.38 -12.62
N GLY A 64 -6.43 11.04 -12.98
CA GLY A 64 -7.71 10.41 -13.30
C GLY A 64 -7.80 9.87 -14.73
N SER A 65 -6.86 10.24 -15.60
CA SER A 65 -6.84 9.78 -16.99
C SER A 65 -6.54 8.27 -17.09
N ARG A 66 -6.84 7.67 -18.25
CA ARG A 66 -6.56 6.23 -18.49
C ARG A 66 -5.09 5.87 -18.29
N SER A 67 -4.18 6.80 -18.52
CA SER A 67 -2.73 6.62 -18.39
C SER A 67 -2.30 6.34 -16.94
N TYR A 68 -2.92 7.02 -15.97
CA TYR A 68 -2.56 6.90 -14.54
C TYR A 68 -3.64 6.27 -13.66
N GLY A 69 -4.86 6.08 -14.19
CA GLY A 69 -6.08 5.71 -13.45
C GLY A 69 -5.90 4.65 -12.35
N HIS A 70 -6.19 3.38 -12.64
CA HIS A 70 -6.11 2.27 -11.67
C HIS A 70 -4.91 1.34 -11.93
N HIS A 71 -3.91 1.83 -12.64
CA HIS A 71 -2.75 1.05 -13.06
C HIS A 71 -1.58 1.26 -12.10
N LEU A 72 -1.48 0.41 -11.07
CA LEU A 72 -0.47 0.53 -10.02
C LEU A 72 0.97 0.50 -10.56
N ALA A 73 1.25 -0.32 -11.59
CA ALA A 73 2.56 -0.37 -12.22
C ALA A 73 2.92 1.00 -12.84
N THR A 74 2.03 1.59 -13.64
CA THR A 74 2.26 2.89 -14.27
C THR A 74 2.45 4.01 -13.25
N LEU A 75 1.67 4.00 -12.17
CA LEU A 75 1.82 4.95 -11.07
C LEU A 75 3.17 4.79 -10.35
N ALA A 76 3.60 3.55 -10.11
CA ALA A 76 4.88 3.25 -9.48
C ALA A 76 6.06 3.65 -10.37
N ASP A 77 6.02 3.30 -11.67
CA ASP A 77 7.02 3.70 -12.66
C ASP A 77 7.18 5.22 -12.70
N ALA A 78 6.07 5.95 -12.79
CA ALA A 78 6.11 7.40 -12.88
C ALA A 78 6.58 8.08 -11.59
N ALA A 79 6.26 7.50 -10.42
CA ALA A 79 6.75 7.98 -9.14
C ALA A 79 8.26 7.71 -9.00
N GLU A 80 8.73 6.55 -9.43
CA GLU A 80 10.15 6.17 -9.42
C GLU A 80 10.98 7.07 -10.34
N GLN A 81 10.51 7.31 -11.57
CA GLN A 81 11.12 8.24 -12.52
C GLN A 81 11.23 9.67 -11.98
N ARG A 82 10.37 10.04 -11.02
CA ARG A 82 10.37 11.34 -10.34
C ARG A 82 11.07 11.30 -8.97
N GLY A 83 11.81 10.24 -8.67
CA GLY A 83 12.68 10.16 -7.49
C GLY A 83 12.10 9.47 -6.26
N LEU A 84 10.90 8.88 -6.33
CA LEU A 84 10.41 8.06 -5.21
C LEU A 84 11.12 6.71 -5.21
N LEU A 85 11.72 6.33 -4.08
CA LEU A 85 12.33 5.00 -3.95
C LEU A 85 11.25 3.92 -3.80
N ILE A 86 11.02 3.15 -4.87
CA ILE A 86 10.08 2.02 -4.88
C ILE A 86 10.81 0.71 -4.58
N GLY A 87 10.47 0.04 -3.47
CA GLY A 87 11.08 -1.23 -3.13
C GLY A 87 10.40 -2.43 -3.79
N LYS A 88 11.10 -3.58 -3.73
CA LYS A 88 10.67 -4.86 -4.33
C LYS A 88 9.28 -5.32 -3.87
N ARG A 89 8.85 -4.94 -2.66
CA ARG A 89 7.54 -5.30 -2.11
C ARG A 89 6.41 -4.59 -2.85
N VAL A 90 6.62 -3.33 -3.21
CA VAL A 90 5.66 -2.54 -4.00
C VAL A 90 5.62 -3.08 -5.42
N TRP A 91 6.77 -3.34 -6.04
CA TRP A 91 6.84 -3.93 -7.39
C TRP A 91 6.13 -5.28 -7.48
N LEU A 92 6.30 -6.16 -6.48
CA LEU A 92 5.56 -7.43 -6.40
C LEU A 92 4.03 -7.22 -6.46
N VAL A 93 3.52 -6.18 -5.78
CA VAL A 93 2.08 -5.86 -5.80
C VAL A 93 1.66 -5.30 -7.15
N CYS A 94 2.49 -4.44 -7.76
CA CYS A 94 2.22 -3.89 -9.09
C CYS A 94 2.16 -4.99 -10.16
N ASP A 95 3.12 -5.91 -10.16
CA ASP A 95 3.15 -7.06 -11.08
C ASP A 95 1.93 -7.96 -10.87
N ALA A 96 1.61 -8.30 -9.62
CA ALA A 96 0.43 -9.11 -9.33
C ALA A 96 -0.87 -8.42 -9.80
N ALA A 97 -1.03 -7.12 -9.53
CA ALA A 97 -2.20 -6.35 -9.94
C ALA A 97 -2.37 -6.28 -11.47
N ARG A 98 -1.26 -6.25 -12.21
CA ARG A 98 -1.24 -6.31 -13.68
C ARG A 98 -1.64 -7.69 -14.18
N ASP A 99 -1.05 -8.75 -13.61
CA ASP A 99 -1.03 -10.07 -14.23
C ASP A 99 -2.23 -10.93 -13.82
N PHE A 100 -2.59 -10.97 -12.53
CA PHE A 100 -3.58 -11.93 -12.04
C PHE A 100 -4.49 -11.42 -10.91
N ASP A 101 -4.15 -10.32 -10.25
CA ASP A 101 -4.77 -9.87 -9.01
C ASP A 101 -5.38 -8.47 -9.10
N LYS A 102 -6.30 -8.30 -10.04
CA LYS A 102 -6.87 -6.99 -10.39
C LYS A 102 -7.71 -6.42 -9.24
N PRO A 103 -7.43 -5.21 -8.73
CA PRO A 103 -8.18 -4.61 -7.61
C PRO A 103 -9.68 -4.49 -7.88
N THR A 104 -10.05 -4.18 -9.12
CA THR A 104 -11.45 -4.04 -9.55
C THR A 104 -12.23 -5.35 -9.46
N GLU A 105 -11.55 -6.49 -9.54
CA GLU A 105 -12.14 -7.82 -9.51
C GLU A 105 -12.44 -8.33 -8.10
N ALA A 106 -11.83 -7.75 -7.08
CA ALA A 106 -12.14 -8.06 -5.68
C ALA A 106 -13.62 -7.76 -5.33
N ARG A 107 -14.30 -6.94 -6.14
CA ARG A 107 -15.70 -6.53 -5.95
C ARG A 107 -16.72 -7.50 -6.57
N TYR A 108 -16.28 -8.45 -7.39
CA TYR A 108 -17.19 -9.31 -8.14
C TYR A 108 -16.95 -10.79 -7.81
N ILE A 109 -18.05 -11.49 -7.55
CA ILE A 109 -18.04 -12.95 -7.49
C ILE A 109 -17.77 -13.46 -8.91
N LYS A 110 -16.61 -14.07 -9.12
CA LYS A 110 -16.31 -14.80 -10.36
C LYS A 110 -16.04 -16.26 -10.03
N THR A 111 -16.45 -17.14 -10.94
CA THR A 111 -16.22 -18.58 -10.85
C THR A 111 -14.83 -18.94 -11.40
N GLY A 112 -14.22 -20.01 -10.86
CA GLY A 112 -12.90 -20.53 -11.31
C GLY A 112 -11.77 -20.39 -10.28
N ARG A 113 -10.61 -20.98 -10.60
CA ARG A 113 -9.41 -20.94 -9.75
C ARG A 113 -8.74 -19.57 -9.87
N ARG A 114 -8.57 -18.87 -8.74
CA ARG A 114 -7.89 -17.57 -8.69
C ARG A 114 -6.66 -17.64 -7.80
N SER A 115 -5.59 -17.04 -8.30
CA SER A 115 -4.44 -16.65 -7.49
C SER A 115 -4.66 -15.23 -7.02
N ALA A 116 -4.38 -14.94 -5.76
CA ALA A 116 -4.46 -13.60 -5.20
C ALA A 116 -3.29 -13.40 -4.23
N LEU A 117 -2.74 -12.19 -4.18
CA LEU A 117 -1.75 -11.88 -3.17
C LEU A 117 -2.40 -11.94 -1.78
N PRO A 118 -1.73 -12.57 -0.80
CA PRO A 118 -2.15 -12.49 0.58
C PRO A 118 -2.23 -11.04 1.06
N ALA A 119 -3.24 -10.71 1.88
CA ALA A 119 -3.44 -9.35 2.40
C ALA A 119 -2.20 -8.78 3.11
N HIS A 120 -1.38 -9.62 3.77
CA HIS A 120 -0.14 -9.19 4.41
C HIS A 120 0.87 -8.58 3.43
N LYS A 121 0.94 -9.07 2.18
CA LYS A 121 1.84 -8.52 1.16
C LYS A 121 1.40 -7.13 0.72
N LEU A 122 0.08 -6.94 0.59
CA LEU A 122 -0.49 -5.63 0.29
C LEU A 122 -0.27 -4.65 1.45
N HIS A 123 -0.46 -5.10 2.70
CA HIS A 123 -0.18 -4.30 3.89
C HIS A 123 1.29 -3.83 3.93
N GLU A 124 2.24 -4.75 3.73
CA GLU A 124 3.68 -4.45 3.74
C GLU A 124 4.04 -3.41 2.67
N ALA A 125 3.49 -3.54 1.45
CA ALA A 125 3.71 -2.57 0.37
C ALA A 125 3.09 -1.19 0.68
N ALA A 126 1.87 -1.17 1.22
CA ALA A 126 1.20 0.07 1.62
C ALA A 126 1.96 0.81 2.73
N ARG A 127 2.52 0.08 3.71
CA ARG A 127 3.36 0.65 4.78
C ARG A 127 4.66 1.24 4.25
N GLU A 128 5.28 0.54 3.30
CA GLU A 128 6.49 1.04 2.65
C GLU A 128 6.20 2.36 1.94
N LEU A 129 5.16 2.41 1.12
CA LEU A 129 4.74 3.64 0.43
C LEU A 129 4.34 4.75 1.41
N GLN A 130 3.58 4.45 2.45
CA GLN A 130 3.24 5.42 3.51
C GLN A 130 4.51 6.11 4.03
N SER A 131 5.53 5.33 4.40
CA SER A 131 6.79 5.86 4.93
C SER A 131 7.55 6.70 3.91
N ARG A 132 7.62 6.25 2.65
CA ARG A 132 8.34 6.94 1.57
C ARG A 132 7.67 8.27 1.20
N VAL A 133 6.34 8.26 1.08
CA VAL A 133 5.56 9.44 0.71
C VAL A 133 5.50 10.44 1.87
N ASP A 134 5.40 9.99 3.13
CA ASP A 134 5.53 10.86 4.31
C ASP A 134 6.88 11.58 4.33
N GLN A 135 7.96 10.85 4.09
CA GLN A 135 9.30 11.43 3.99
C GLN A 135 9.39 12.47 2.87
N ALA A 136 8.86 12.16 1.69
CA ALA A 136 8.86 13.09 0.55
C ALA A 136 8.06 14.37 0.85
N LEU A 137 6.88 14.25 1.46
CA LEU A 137 6.05 15.39 1.87
C LEU A 137 6.81 16.30 2.84
N ARG A 138 7.44 15.72 3.87
CA ARG A 138 8.21 16.46 4.87
C ARG A 138 9.42 17.19 4.28
N ILE A 139 10.16 16.54 3.38
CA ILE A 139 11.30 17.16 2.68
C ILE A 139 10.85 18.36 1.85
N ASN A 140 9.64 18.31 1.28
CA ASN A 140 9.05 19.42 0.52
C ASN A 140 8.29 20.43 1.41
N GLY A 141 8.51 20.43 2.72
CA GLY A 141 7.91 21.40 3.65
C GLY A 141 6.43 21.16 3.94
N VAL A 142 5.85 20.04 3.52
CA VAL A 142 4.45 19.69 3.82
C VAL A 142 4.40 18.96 5.16
N LEU A 143 3.80 19.60 6.17
CA LEU A 143 3.64 19.02 7.50
C LEU A 143 2.55 17.95 7.50
N THR A 144 2.94 16.70 7.76
CA THR A 144 2.02 15.61 8.01
C THR A 144 1.62 15.58 9.48
N ARG A 145 0.32 15.39 9.76
CA ARG A 145 -0.17 15.25 11.14
C ARG A 145 0.23 13.88 11.69
N ARG A 146 0.20 13.74 13.02
CA ARG A 146 0.36 12.42 13.66
C ARG A 146 -0.78 11.51 13.18
N LEU A 147 -0.41 10.44 12.50
CA LEU A 147 -1.34 9.41 12.05
C LEU A 147 -1.61 8.42 13.20
N PRO A 148 -2.83 7.84 13.30
CA PRO A 148 -3.10 6.84 14.30
C PRO A 148 -2.22 5.61 14.12
N ASP A 149 -1.87 4.96 15.22
CA ASP A 149 -1.12 3.70 15.18
C ASP A 149 -1.93 2.63 14.46
N LEU A 150 -1.26 1.84 13.62
CA LEU A 150 -1.93 0.77 12.91
C LEU A 150 -2.00 -0.49 13.78
N PRO A 151 -3.12 -1.25 13.69
CA PRO A 151 -3.23 -2.52 14.39
C PRO A 151 -2.21 -3.52 13.83
N ILE A 152 -1.81 -4.49 14.66
CA ILE A 152 -0.91 -5.57 14.25
C ILE A 152 -1.68 -6.51 13.33
N VAL A 153 -1.43 -6.40 12.02
CA VAL A 153 -2.12 -7.19 10.99
C VAL A 153 -1.52 -8.60 10.87
N HIS A 154 -0.21 -8.71 11.10
CA HIS A 154 0.52 -9.97 11.13
C HIS A 154 1.54 -9.90 12.26
N PRO A 155 1.54 -10.82 13.24
CA PRO A 155 2.66 -10.90 14.16
C PRO A 155 3.93 -11.15 13.32
N PRO A 156 5.06 -10.49 13.62
CA PRO A 156 6.30 -10.74 12.90
C PRO A 156 6.55 -12.25 12.92
N ARG A 157 6.88 -12.83 11.75
CA ARG A 157 7.30 -14.24 11.70
C ARG A 157 8.34 -14.43 12.80
N PRO A 158 8.14 -15.36 13.76
CA PRO A 158 9.11 -15.55 14.82
C PRO A 158 10.48 -15.75 14.18
N LEU A 159 11.46 -14.99 14.67
CA LEU A 159 12.83 -15.17 14.23
C LEU A 159 13.18 -16.63 14.51
N THR A 160 13.62 -17.36 13.48
CA THR A 160 14.23 -18.66 13.72
C THR A 160 15.45 -18.42 14.61
N VAL A 161 15.74 -19.37 15.50
CA VAL A 161 16.88 -19.28 16.43
C VAL A 161 18.17 -18.92 15.68
N ALA A 162 18.38 -19.51 14.49
CA ALA A 162 19.51 -19.21 13.62
C ALA A 162 19.58 -17.75 13.16
N LYS A 163 18.42 -17.12 12.88
CA LYS A 163 18.35 -15.73 12.41
C LYS A 163 18.50 -14.75 13.57
N ALA A 164 17.97 -15.08 14.75
CA ALA A 164 18.19 -14.32 15.98
C ALA A 164 19.67 -14.35 16.42
N ALA A 165 20.30 -15.54 16.41
CA ALA A 165 21.72 -15.69 16.74
C ALA A 165 22.63 -14.87 15.81
N LYS A 166 22.33 -14.85 14.50
CA LYS A 166 23.09 -14.06 13.52
C LYS A 166 22.93 -12.54 13.70
N LEU A 167 21.77 -12.10 14.22
CA LEU A 167 21.51 -10.70 14.55
C LEU A 167 22.23 -10.27 15.84
N LEU A 168 22.25 -11.15 16.86
CA LEU A 168 22.97 -10.92 18.11
C LEU A 168 24.49 -10.90 17.90
N ALA A 169 25.03 -11.85 17.12
CA ALA A 169 26.45 -11.89 16.77
C ALA A 169 26.93 -10.65 15.97
N ARG A 170 26.03 -9.98 15.24
CA ARG A 170 26.33 -8.73 14.53
C ARG A 170 26.26 -7.48 15.41
N LYS A 171 25.64 -7.56 16.59
CA LYS A 171 25.49 -6.43 17.51
C LYS A 171 26.55 -6.35 18.61
N GLY A 172 27.49 -7.30 18.68
CA GLY A 172 28.61 -7.24 19.61
C GLY A 172 28.17 -7.20 21.07
N LEU A 173 27.80 -8.36 21.60
CA LEU A 173 27.98 -8.71 23.01
C LEU A 173 29.08 -9.76 23.07
#